data_AF-A0A7L2FW97-F1
#
_entry.id   AF-A0A7L2FW97-F1
#
_cell.length_a   1.000
_cell.length_b   1.000
_cell.length_c   1.000
_cell.angle_alpha   90.00
_cell.angle_beta   90.00
_cell.angle_gamma   90.00
#
_symmetry.space_group_name_H-M   'P 1'
#
loop_
_entity.id
_entity.type
_entity.pdbx_description
1 polymer ?
#
loop_
_entity_poly.entity_id
_entity_poly.type
_entity_poly.pdbx_seq_one_letter_code
_entity_poly.pdbx_strand_id
1 'polypeptide(L)'
;IMAEMGDGPHLGEDQTDAKSVPGFKGKSLPASKSMDSGILPDYSYRMDYPEMGECVIINNKNFQPHTRMSSRSGTDADAASVREVFMNLRYKVKINNDLSCGNIFKLLKKVSEEDHSERSSFVCVLLSHGDEGLIYGTDGPLELKALTSLFRGDRCRSLAGKPKLFFIQACRGTELDAGIEADSGSQETMCQKIPVEADFLYAYSTAPGYYSWRNAVQGSWFIQSLCEMLKKHAGKLELMQILTRVNRKVAEYESCSTQQDFNAKKQIPCIVSMLTKEFYFP
;
A
#
# COMPACT_ATOMS: atom_id res chain seq x y z
N ILE A 1 19.04 43.00 -50.59
CA ILE A 1 17.63 42.58 -50.74
C ILE A 1 17.50 41.24 -50.02
N MET A 2 16.59 41.22 -49.04
CA MET A 2 16.29 40.14 -48.10
C MET A 2 15.55 38.96 -48.76
N ALA A 3 15.71 37.76 -48.18
CA ALA A 3 14.72 36.69 -47.92
C ALA A 3 15.51 35.40 -47.56
N GLU A 4 15.48 34.91 -46.31
CA GLU A 4 14.56 33.85 -45.78
C GLU A 4 14.77 32.48 -46.46
N MET A 5 14.79 31.30 -45.82
CA MET A 5 14.44 30.78 -44.49
C MET A 5 15.09 29.37 -44.40
N GLY A 6 15.35 28.83 -43.21
CA GLY A 6 15.79 27.44 -43.07
C GLY A 6 16.02 27.01 -41.62
N ASP A 7 14.93 26.58 -40.98
CA ASP A 7 14.84 25.96 -39.65
C ASP A 7 15.53 24.58 -39.58
N GLY A 8 16.09 24.24 -38.42
CA GLY A 8 16.52 22.87 -38.05
C GLY A 8 17.23 22.81 -36.68
N PRO A 9 16.96 21.79 -35.83
CA PRO A 9 16.62 22.02 -34.42
C PRO A 9 17.81 22.01 -33.45
N HIS A 10 17.70 22.86 -32.42
CA HIS A 10 18.45 22.76 -31.18
C HIS A 10 18.03 21.51 -30.40
N LEU A 11 18.88 20.49 -30.38
CA LEU A 11 18.84 19.41 -29.40
C LEU A 11 19.41 19.94 -28.08
N GLY A 12 18.52 20.35 -27.17
CA GLY A 12 18.87 20.53 -25.77
C GLY A 12 19.04 19.14 -25.14
N GLU A 13 20.27 18.82 -24.72
CA GLU A 13 20.53 17.65 -23.89
C GLU A 13 19.91 17.86 -22.51
N ASP A 14 18.78 17.22 -22.25
CA ASP A 14 18.17 17.13 -20.93
C ASP A 14 18.95 16.10 -20.10
N GLN A 15 19.96 16.57 -19.36
CA GLN A 15 20.69 15.72 -18.40
C GLN A 15 19.92 15.65 -17.07
N THR A 16 18.85 14.87 -17.06
CA THR A 16 18.16 14.46 -15.82
C THR A 16 18.62 13.07 -15.40
N ASP A 17 19.86 12.96 -14.90
CA ASP A 17 20.29 11.78 -14.13
C ASP A 17 21.03 12.22 -12.86
N ALA A 18 20.73 11.52 -11.76
CA ALA A 18 21.21 11.82 -10.43
C ALA A 18 22.75 11.86 -10.39
N LYS A 19 23.32 13.06 -10.24
CA LYS A 19 24.77 13.22 -10.08
C LYS A 19 25.21 12.63 -8.75
N SER A 20 25.96 11.52 -8.81
CA SER A 20 26.81 11.07 -7.71
C SER A 20 27.84 12.17 -7.44
N VAL A 21 27.95 12.62 -6.20
CA VAL A 21 28.87 13.69 -5.79
C VAL A 21 30.33 13.24 -6.06
N PRO A 22 31.13 13.96 -6.88
CA PRO A 22 32.53 13.61 -7.09
C PRO A 22 33.38 13.98 -5.87
N GLY A 23 34.19 13.03 -5.41
CA GLY A 23 35.10 13.18 -4.28
C GLY A 23 36.17 14.26 -4.49
N PHE A 24 36.36 15.08 -3.46
CA PHE A 24 37.47 16.04 -3.39
C PHE A 24 38.81 15.31 -3.20
N LYS A 25 39.77 15.55 -4.10
CA LYS A 25 41.18 15.19 -3.92
C LYS A 25 41.97 16.35 -3.29
N GLY A 26 42.52 16.09 -2.11
CA GLY A 26 43.89 16.47 -1.74
C GLY A 26 44.10 17.65 -0.79
N LYS A 27 44.53 17.33 0.45
CA LYS A 27 45.88 17.67 0.98
C LYS A 27 46.16 16.85 2.25
N SER A 28 47.37 16.30 2.33
CA SER A 28 47.88 15.34 3.31
C SER A 28 48.16 15.93 4.69
N LEU A 29 47.68 15.28 5.76
CA LEU A 29 48.09 15.42 7.17
C LEU A 29 47.83 14.06 7.91
N PRO A 30 48.45 13.80 9.07
CA PRO A 30 49.05 12.50 9.40
C PRO A 30 48.05 11.41 9.84
N ALA A 31 48.50 10.17 9.68
CA ALA A 31 47.76 8.93 9.93
C ALA A 31 47.05 8.90 11.30
N SER A 32 45.75 9.18 11.30
CA SER A 32 44.84 8.72 12.33
C SER A 32 44.40 7.30 11.97
N LYS A 33 44.57 6.35 12.88
CA LYS A 33 44.02 4.99 12.77
C LYS A 33 42.53 5.07 12.43
N SER A 34 42.17 4.87 11.16
CA SER A 34 40.78 4.64 10.80
C SER A 34 40.43 3.26 11.34
N MET A 35 39.67 3.22 12.42
CA MET A 35 38.78 2.09 12.64
C MET A 35 37.83 2.10 11.45
N ASP A 36 38.12 1.25 10.47
CA ASP A 36 37.18 0.80 9.47
C ASP A 36 36.10 0.01 10.22
N SER A 37 35.20 0.70 10.91
CA SER A 37 33.91 0.13 11.22
C SER A 37 33.21 0.05 9.87
N GLY A 38 33.38 -1.08 9.18
CA GLY A 38 32.70 -1.34 7.92
C GLY A 38 31.22 -1.01 8.09
N ILE A 39 30.80 0.12 7.54
CA ILE A 39 29.42 0.57 7.58
C ILE A 39 28.69 -0.38 6.64
N LEU A 40 28.22 -1.50 7.19
CA LEU A 40 27.25 -2.34 6.53
C LEU A 40 26.08 -1.43 6.15
N PRO A 41 25.67 -1.40 4.87
CA PRO A 41 24.53 -0.60 4.48
C PRO A 41 23.32 -1.07 5.27
N ASP A 42 22.61 -0.12 5.87
CA ASP A 42 21.41 -0.39 6.65
C ASP A 42 20.25 -0.70 5.68
N TYR A 43 20.18 -1.96 5.25
CA TYR A 43 19.20 -2.46 4.29
C TYR A 43 17.83 -2.71 4.91
N SER A 44 17.68 -2.62 6.24
CA SER A 44 16.40 -2.84 6.95
C SER A 44 15.91 -1.58 7.64
N TYR A 45 14.59 -1.41 7.73
CA TYR A 45 14.06 -0.33 8.54
C TYR A 45 14.39 -0.52 10.02
N ARG A 46 14.65 0.59 10.71
CA ARG A 46 14.80 0.61 12.16
C ARG A 46 13.44 0.38 12.82
N MET A 47 13.26 -0.76 13.47
CA MET A 47 11.98 -1.19 14.07
C MET A 47 12.00 -1.25 15.61
N ASP A 48 13.06 -0.78 16.26
CA ASP A 48 13.29 -0.81 17.71
C ASP A 48 12.90 0.51 18.43
N TYR A 49 12.02 1.33 17.85
CA TYR A 49 11.43 2.47 18.56
C TYR A 49 10.54 1.99 19.72
N PRO A 50 10.24 2.83 20.72
CA PRO A 50 9.42 2.42 21.86
C PRO A 50 8.04 1.85 21.51
N GLU A 51 7.44 2.30 20.41
CA GLU A 51 6.18 1.79 19.89
C GLU A 51 6.33 1.30 18.45
N MET A 52 5.63 0.22 18.07
CA MET A 52 5.55 -0.18 16.66
C MET A 52 4.82 0.86 15.81
N GLY A 53 3.79 1.47 16.39
CA GLY A 53 2.96 2.48 15.76
C GLY A 53 1.47 2.22 15.88
N GLU A 54 0.70 3.01 15.14
CA GLU A 54 -0.76 2.87 15.07
C GLU A 54 -1.18 2.03 13.88
N CYS A 55 -2.22 1.22 14.08
CA CYS A 55 -2.94 0.53 13.02
C CYS A 55 -4.38 1.05 13.00
N VAL A 56 -4.70 1.88 12.00
CA VAL A 56 -6.03 2.46 11.83
C VAL A 56 -6.83 1.60 10.86
N ILE A 57 -7.92 1.00 11.35
CA ILE A 57 -8.83 0.19 10.55
C ILE A 57 -10.09 1.03 10.29
N ILE A 58 -10.42 1.24 9.02
CA ILE A 58 -11.67 1.87 8.58
C ILE A 58 -12.54 0.79 7.95
N ASN A 59 -13.59 0.40 8.67
CA ASN A 59 -14.48 -0.69 8.33
C ASN A 59 -15.85 -0.14 7.91
N ASN A 60 -16.04 0.09 6.62
CA ASN A 60 -17.31 0.56 6.08
C ASN A 60 -18.12 -0.64 5.61
N LYS A 61 -19.18 -0.94 6.36
CA LYS A 61 -20.14 -2.01 6.12
C LYS A 61 -21.41 -1.49 5.49
N ASN A 62 -21.95 -0.39 6.01
CA ASN A 62 -23.26 0.11 5.63
C ASN A 62 -23.14 1.46 4.90
N PHE A 63 -23.82 1.59 3.78
CA PHE A 63 -23.75 2.76 2.91
C PHE A 63 -25.12 3.40 2.77
N GLN A 64 -25.12 4.72 2.56
CA GLN A 64 -26.35 5.49 2.45
C GLN A 64 -27.10 5.12 1.16
N PRO A 65 -28.45 5.06 1.17
CA PRO A 65 -29.23 4.56 0.05
C PRO A 65 -28.95 5.25 -1.30
N HIS A 66 -28.64 6.55 -1.30
CA HIS A 66 -28.37 7.31 -2.53
C HIS A 66 -27.08 6.85 -3.24
N THR A 67 -26.15 6.21 -2.53
CA THR A 67 -24.92 5.66 -3.11
C THR A 67 -25.17 4.41 -3.95
N ARG A 68 -26.33 3.75 -3.78
CA ARG A 68 -26.70 2.46 -4.38
C ARG A 68 -25.73 1.30 -4.05
N MET A 69 -24.85 1.49 -3.07
CA MET A 69 -23.92 0.47 -2.62
C MET A 69 -24.59 -0.51 -1.66
N SER A 70 -24.34 -1.79 -1.86
CA SER A 70 -24.84 -2.85 -0.98
C SER A 70 -24.07 -2.92 0.34
N SER A 71 -24.67 -3.50 1.38
CA SER A 71 -23.97 -3.76 2.65
C SER A 71 -22.87 -4.81 2.46
N ARG A 72 -21.74 -4.64 3.14
CA ARG A 72 -20.54 -5.50 2.98
C ARG A 72 -20.45 -6.62 4.02
N SER A 73 -21.42 -7.55 4.03
CA SER A 73 -21.45 -8.70 4.94
C SER A 73 -20.11 -9.46 5.02
N GLY A 74 -19.64 -9.78 6.22
CA GLY A 74 -18.33 -10.41 6.44
C GLY A 74 -17.16 -9.43 6.63
N THR A 75 -17.33 -8.12 6.37
CA THR A 75 -16.27 -7.12 6.65
C THR A 75 -15.92 -7.01 8.14
N ASP A 76 -16.85 -7.35 9.04
CA ASP A 76 -16.57 -7.35 10.48
C ASP A 76 -15.63 -8.50 10.86
N ALA A 77 -15.71 -9.63 10.16
CA ALA A 77 -14.76 -10.73 10.33
C ALA A 77 -13.36 -10.31 9.85
N ASP A 78 -13.28 -9.56 8.75
CA ASP A 78 -12.02 -8.96 8.29
C ASP A 78 -11.44 -8.00 9.33
N ALA A 79 -12.24 -7.04 9.81
CA ALA A 79 -11.81 -6.08 10.81
C ALA A 79 -11.34 -6.75 12.11
N ALA A 80 -12.03 -7.82 12.55
CA ALA A 80 -11.65 -8.59 13.73
C ALA A 80 -10.32 -9.34 13.52
N SER A 81 -10.15 -10.03 12.38
CA SER A 81 -8.91 -10.72 12.02
C SER A 81 -7.73 -9.76 11.96
N VAL A 82 -7.89 -8.60 11.32
CA VAL A 82 -6.84 -7.56 11.25
C VAL A 82 -6.49 -7.06 12.64
N ARG A 83 -7.50 -6.74 13.48
CA ARG A 83 -7.26 -6.28 14.85
C ARG A 83 -6.45 -7.29 15.66
N GLU A 84 -6.85 -8.55 15.64
CA GLU A 84 -6.15 -9.61 16.38
C GLU A 84 -4.67 -9.70 15.94
N VAL A 85 -4.42 -9.75 14.63
CA VAL A 85 -3.07 -9.86 14.08
C VAL A 85 -2.22 -8.65 14.45
N PHE A 86 -2.69 -7.44 14.16
CA PHE A 86 -1.87 -6.24 14.39
C PHE A 86 -1.68 -5.93 15.87
N MET A 87 -2.61 -6.32 16.76
CA MET A 87 -2.38 -6.28 18.20
C MET A 87 -1.25 -7.24 18.61
N ASN A 88 -1.20 -8.46 18.07
CA ASN A 88 -0.11 -9.41 18.34
C ASN A 88 1.23 -8.91 17.80
N LEU A 89 1.21 -8.15 16.70
CA LEU A 89 2.37 -7.42 16.16
C LEU A 89 2.67 -6.11 16.90
N ARG A 90 2.11 -5.93 18.10
CA ARG A 90 2.36 -4.80 19.03
C ARG A 90 1.90 -3.43 18.53
N TYR A 91 1.03 -3.35 17.51
CA TYR A 91 0.43 -2.09 17.09
C TYR A 91 -0.69 -1.66 18.02
N LYS A 92 -0.85 -0.35 18.19
CA LYS A 92 -2.03 0.24 18.79
C LYS A 92 -3.16 0.30 17.75
N VAL A 93 -4.06 -0.66 17.81
CA VAL A 93 -5.15 -0.79 16.82
C VAL A 93 -6.36 0.08 17.18
N LYS A 94 -6.86 0.86 16.22
CA LYS A 94 -8.10 1.65 16.31
C LYS A 94 -9.07 1.23 15.19
N ILE A 95 -10.20 0.60 15.53
CA ILE A 95 -11.28 0.31 14.57
C ILE A 95 -12.26 1.48 14.53
N ASN A 96 -12.60 1.92 13.32
CA ASN A 96 -13.59 2.95 13.06
C ASN A 96 -14.60 2.40 12.05
N ASN A 97 -15.87 2.37 12.41
CA ASN A 97 -16.92 1.76 11.58
C ASN A 97 -17.76 2.83 10.89
N ASP A 98 -18.17 2.53 9.65
CA ASP A 98 -19.18 3.28 8.88
C ASP A 98 -18.92 4.80 8.83
N LEU A 99 -17.70 5.18 8.44
CA LEU A 99 -17.30 6.57 8.30
C LEU A 99 -17.70 7.16 6.94
N SER A 100 -18.27 8.37 6.97
CA SER A 100 -18.43 9.22 5.79
C SER A 100 -17.09 9.69 5.24
N CYS A 101 -17.05 10.14 3.99
CA CYS A 101 -15.86 10.67 3.33
C CYS A 101 -15.17 11.75 4.17
N GLY A 102 -15.96 12.71 4.67
CA GLY A 102 -15.47 13.78 5.53
C GLY A 102 -14.88 13.27 6.85
N ASN A 103 -15.46 12.22 7.44
CA ASN A 103 -14.96 11.64 8.69
C ASN A 103 -13.70 10.79 8.48
N ILE A 104 -13.59 10.07 7.36
CA ILE A 104 -12.36 9.37 6.95
C ILE A 104 -11.22 10.38 6.81
N PHE A 105 -11.44 11.46 6.05
CA PHE A 105 -10.43 12.48 5.84
C PHE A 105 -10.02 13.17 7.15
N LYS A 106 -10.99 13.57 7.99
CA LYS A 106 -10.72 14.17 9.30
C LYS A 106 -9.93 13.23 10.22
N LEU A 107 -10.30 11.95 10.26
CA LEU A 107 -9.60 10.95 11.07
C LEU A 107 -8.14 10.81 10.62
N LEU A 108 -7.91 10.56 9.32
CA LEU A 108 -6.55 10.36 8.81
C LEU A 108 -5.71 11.62 8.87
N LYS A 109 -6.32 12.81 8.68
CA LYS A 109 -5.64 14.10 8.88
C LYS A 109 -5.19 14.25 10.33
N LYS A 110 -6.09 13.98 11.29
CA LYS A 110 -5.74 14.01 12.71
C LYS A 110 -4.58 13.05 13.02
N VAL A 111 -4.63 11.82 12.52
CA VAL A 111 -3.56 10.84 12.74
C VAL A 111 -2.24 11.30 12.10
N SER A 112 -2.28 11.89 10.91
CA SER A 112 -1.07 12.44 10.25
C SER A 112 -0.44 13.63 11.00
N GLU A 113 -1.23 14.33 11.82
CA GLU A 113 -0.80 15.47 12.63
C GLU A 113 -0.33 15.05 14.05
N GLU A 114 -0.44 13.77 14.41
CA GLU A 114 0.13 13.25 15.67
C GLU A 114 1.68 13.21 15.63
N ASP A 115 2.30 13.16 16.80
CA ASP A 115 3.74 12.91 16.91
C ASP A 115 4.04 11.40 16.84
N HIS A 116 4.69 10.98 15.77
CA HIS A 116 5.12 9.61 15.52
C HIS A 116 6.62 9.39 15.78
N SER A 117 7.31 10.33 16.44
CA SER A 117 8.76 10.27 16.62
C SER A 117 9.22 8.98 17.33
N GLU A 118 8.43 8.49 18.29
CA GLU A 118 8.66 7.26 19.06
C GLU A 118 8.01 6.00 18.45
N ARG A 119 7.45 6.10 17.23
CA ARG A 119 6.79 4.99 16.52
C ARG A 119 7.67 4.46 15.40
N SER A 120 7.79 3.15 15.24
CA SER A 120 8.57 2.54 14.15
C SER A 120 7.93 2.73 12.77
N SER A 121 6.60 2.71 12.69
CA SER A 121 5.87 2.70 11.42
C SER A 121 4.41 3.14 11.58
N PHE A 122 3.68 3.21 10.47
CA PHE A 122 2.24 3.47 10.45
C PHE A 122 1.52 2.45 9.57
N VAL A 123 0.35 1.98 10.02
CA VAL A 123 -0.52 1.06 9.28
C VAL A 123 -1.91 1.66 9.12
N CYS A 124 -2.44 1.62 7.91
CA CYS A 124 -3.85 1.91 7.63
C CYS A 124 -4.49 0.76 6.85
N VAL A 125 -5.64 0.29 7.31
CA VAL A 125 -6.42 -0.76 6.66
C VAL A 125 -7.77 -0.20 6.25
N LEU A 126 -8.04 -0.18 4.95
CA LEU A 126 -9.29 0.33 4.36
C LEU A 126 -10.14 -0.85 3.89
N LEU A 127 -11.30 -1.06 4.53
CA LEU A 127 -12.27 -2.09 4.18
C LEU A 127 -13.55 -1.40 3.70
N SER A 128 -13.72 -1.23 2.38
CA SER A 128 -14.90 -0.55 1.82
C SER A 128 -15.24 -1.03 0.41
N HIS A 129 -16.22 -0.38 -0.22
CA HIS A 129 -16.33 -0.36 -1.68
C HIS A 129 -15.29 0.60 -2.26
N GLY A 130 -14.99 0.43 -3.54
CA GLY A 130 -14.00 1.24 -4.24
C GLY A 130 -14.17 1.12 -5.74
N ASP A 131 -13.38 1.91 -6.43
CA ASP A 131 -13.17 1.88 -7.87
C ASP A 131 -11.70 2.26 -8.14
N GLU A 132 -11.26 2.33 -9.39
CA GLU A 132 -9.87 2.65 -9.72
C GLU A 132 -9.47 4.01 -9.11
N GLY A 133 -8.52 3.97 -8.15
CA GLY A 133 -8.05 5.15 -7.41
C GLY A 133 -9.00 5.72 -6.35
N LEU A 134 -10.16 5.11 -6.14
CA LEU A 134 -11.22 5.60 -5.24
C LEU A 134 -11.54 4.62 -4.11
N ILE A 135 -11.90 5.17 -2.95
CA ILE A 135 -12.44 4.43 -1.79
C ILE A 135 -13.73 5.08 -1.33
N TYR A 136 -14.73 4.28 -0.97
CA TYR A 136 -16.02 4.82 -0.53
C TYR A 136 -16.04 5.12 0.97
N GLY A 137 -16.43 6.34 1.32
CA GLY A 137 -17.12 6.63 2.57
C GLY A 137 -18.55 6.10 2.53
N THR A 138 -19.27 6.17 3.65
CA THR A 138 -20.68 5.74 3.68
C THR A 138 -21.61 6.59 2.81
N ASP A 139 -21.18 7.80 2.44
CA ASP A 139 -21.93 8.82 1.70
C ASP A 139 -21.47 9.02 0.24
N GLY A 140 -20.34 8.43 -0.18
CA GLY A 140 -19.83 8.58 -1.54
C GLY A 140 -18.36 8.16 -1.71
N PRO A 141 -17.76 8.41 -2.89
CA PRO A 141 -16.36 8.12 -3.15
C PRO A 141 -15.42 9.23 -2.69
N LEU A 142 -14.17 8.85 -2.38
CA LEU A 142 -13.05 9.73 -2.07
C LEU A 142 -11.80 9.24 -2.80
N GLU A 143 -10.97 10.16 -3.28
CA GLU A 143 -9.67 9.81 -3.85
C GLU A 143 -8.74 9.22 -2.79
N LEU A 144 -8.22 8.02 -3.06
CA LEU A 144 -7.25 7.38 -2.19
C LEU A 144 -5.98 8.23 -2.03
N LYS A 145 -5.55 8.88 -3.12
CA LYS A 145 -4.41 9.80 -3.13
C LYS A 145 -4.59 10.98 -2.17
N ALA A 146 -5.82 11.49 -2.01
CA ALA A 146 -6.08 12.57 -1.06
C ALA A 146 -5.79 12.12 0.38
N LEU A 147 -6.11 10.86 0.72
CA LEU A 147 -5.84 10.28 2.04
C LEU A 147 -4.35 9.99 2.26
N THR A 148 -3.70 9.32 1.31
CA THR A 148 -2.31 8.86 1.48
C THR A 148 -1.36 10.04 1.45
N SER A 149 -1.68 11.09 0.68
CA SER A 149 -0.87 12.32 0.61
C SER A 149 -0.74 13.06 1.95
N LEU A 150 -1.62 12.81 2.92
CA LEU A 150 -1.51 13.36 4.28
C LEU A 150 -0.25 12.88 5.00
N PHE A 151 0.26 11.70 4.65
CA PHE A 151 1.37 11.03 5.32
C PHE A 151 2.72 11.21 4.59
N ARG A 152 2.77 12.05 3.55
CA ARG A 152 4.03 12.34 2.85
C ARG A 152 5.06 12.94 3.80
N GLY A 153 6.35 12.71 3.54
CA GLY A 153 7.44 13.17 4.41
C GLY A 153 7.48 14.69 4.64
N ASP A 154 6.98 15.48 3.68
CA ASP A 154 6.86 16.95 3.81
C ASP A 154 5.68 17.39 4.69
N ARG A 155 4.68 16.52 4.90
CA ARG A 155 3.44 16.82 5.65
C ARG A 155 3.37 16.12 7.00
N CYS A 156 3.88 14.90 7.11
CA CYS A 156 3.98 14.12 8.34
C CYS A 156 5.46 13.82 8.65
N ARG A 157 6.17 14.84 9.16
CA ARG A 157 7.63 14.80 9.33
C ARG A 157 8.11 13.70 10.29
N SER A 158 7.33 13.41 11.33
CA SER A 158 7.66 12.36 12.32
C SER A 158 7.57 10.93 11.76
N LEU A 159 7.00 10.75 10.55
CA LEU A 159 7.01 9.51 9.76
C LEU A 159 7.92 9.56 8.52
N ALA A 160 8.71 10.62 8.33
CA ALA A 160 9.70 10.66 7.25
C ALA A 160 10.78 9.60 7.48
N GLY A 161 11.13 8.80 6.45
CA GLY A 161 12.08 7.69 6.58
C GLY A 161 11.52 6.45 7.28
N LYS A 162 10.24 6.46 7.66
CA LYS A 162 9.57 5.34 8.36
C LYS A 162 8.51 4.69 7.47
N PRO A 163 8.29 3.37 7.55
CA PRO A 163 7.32 2.66 6.72
C PRO A 163 5.87 3.11 6.95
N LYS A 164 5.15 3.37 5.86
CA LYS A 164 3.73 3.75 5.83
C LYS A 164 2.96 2.72 4.99
N LEU A 165 2.31 1.79 5.67
CA LEU A 165 1.71 0.61 5.07
C LEU A 165 0.19 0.78 4.94
N PHE A 166 -0.32 0.69 3.72
CA PHE A 166 -1.75 0.76 3.40
C PHE A 166 -2.22 -0.58 2.84
N PHE A 167 -3.14 -1.23 3.55
CA PHE A 167 -3.78 -2.47 3.11
C PHE A 167 -5.22 -2.17 2.68
N ILE A 168 -5.55 -2.41 1.42
CA ILE A 168 -6.75 -1.86 0.79
C ILE A 168 -7.60 -3.00 0.24
N GLN A 169 -8.68 -3.30 0.97
CA GLN A 169 -9.72 -4.24 0.53
C GLN A 169 -10.89 -3.44 -0.05
N ALA A 170 -10.82 -3.22 -1.35
CA ALA A 170 -11.84 -2.57 -2.16
C ALA A 170 -11.75 -3.05 -3.61
N CYS A 171 -12.84 -2.97 -4.36
CA CYS A 171 -12.78 -3.16 -5.81
C CYS A 171 -11.97 -2.03 -6.46
N ARG A 172 -11.39 -2.29 -7.62
CA ARG A 172 -10.65 -1.31 -8.42
C ARG A 172 -11.23 -1.14 -9.83
N GLY A 173 -12.48 -1.54 -9.97
CA GLY A 173 -13.21 -1.63 -11.23
C GLY A 173 -14.21 -2.76 -11.17
N THR A 174 -14.77 -3.09 -12.33
CA THR A 174 -15.86 -4.07 -12.48
C THR A 174 -15.46 -5.32 -13.26
N GLU A 175 -14.20 -5.42 -13.71
CA GLU A 175 -13.72 -6.56 -14.48
C GLU A 175 -13.61 -7.82 -13.61
N LEU A 176 -13.90 -8.98 -14.20
CA LEU A 176 -13.87 -10.29 -13.54
C LEU A 176 -12.78 -11.15 -14.18
N ASP A 177 -11.85 -11.64 -13.36
CA ASP A 177 -10.79 -12.55 -13.81
C ASP A 177 -11.37 -13.96 -14.00
N ALA A 178 -11.40 -14.42 -15.26
CA ALA A 178 -11.90 -15.74 -15.63
C ALA A 178 -10.90 -16.87 -15.34
N GLY A 179 -9.64 -16.56 -15.02
CA GLY A 179 -8.55 -17.52 -15.00
C GLY A 179 -8.16 -18.01 -16.40
N ILE A 180 -6.94 -18.52 -16.52
CA ILE A 180 -6.48 -19.25 -17.71
C ILE A 180 -5.87 -20.58 -17.26
N GLU A 181 -6.05 -21.65 -18.04
CA GLU A 181 -5.20 -22.84 -17.92
C GLU A 181 -3.83 -22.51 -18.51
N ALA A 182 -2.76 -22.89 -17.81
CA ALA A 182 -1.43 -22.38 -18.09
C ALA A 182 -0.88 -22.87 -19.45
N ASP A 183 -0.82 -21.95 -20.43
CA ASP A 183 0.31 -21.76 -21.33
C ASP A 183 0.30 -20.35 -21.99
N SER A 184 1.44 -19.67 -21.82
CA SER A 184 1.94 -18.40 -22.40
C SER A 184 0.97 -17.22 -22.70
N GLY A 185 1.11 -16.16 -21.88
CA GLY A 185 1.63 -14.85 -22.30
C GLY A 185 0.72 -13.87 -23.05
N SER A 186 0.39 -12.75 -22.39
CA SER A 186 0.14 -11.47 -23.06
C SER A 186 0.49 -10.28 -22.15
N GLN A 187 1.16 -9.30 -22.74
CA GLN A 187 1.50 -8.01 -22.13
C GLN A 187 0.26 -7.14 -21.98
N GLU A 188 0.07 -6.54 -20.81
CA GLU A 188 -0.80 -5.39 -20.66
C GLU A 188 -0.01 -4.14 -20.24
N THR A 189 -0.31 -3.07 -20.96
CA THR A 189 0.23 -1.73 -20.79
C THR A 189 -0.70 -0.99 -19.82
N MET A 190 -0.15 -0.27 -18.82
CA MET A 190 -0.48 1.15 -18.55
C MET A 190 0.12 1.68 -17.23
N CYS A 191 1.00 2.66 -17.43
CA CYS A 191 1.21 3.92 -16.70
C CYS A 191 0.55 4.10 -15.31
N GLN A 192 1.36 4.12 -14.24
CA GLN A 192 1.06 4.89 -13.04
C GLN A 192 2.21 5.86 -12.73
N LYS A 193 1.93 7.16 -12.83
CA LYS A 193 2.85 8.24 -12.43
C LYS A 193 2.99 8.24 -10.90
N ILE A 194 4.17 7.93 -10.37
CA ILE A 194 4.50 7.99 -8.94
C ILE A 194 5.48 9.16 -8.68
N PRO A 195 5.09 10.23 -7.97
CA PRO A 195 6.00 11.30 -7.56
C PRO A 195 6.35 11.23 -6.05
N VAL A 196 7.62 11.50 -5.71
CA VAL A 196 8.24 11.86 -4.39
C VAL A 196 7.87 11.05 -3.12
N GLU A 197 7.03 10.03 -3.19
CA GLU A 197 6.55 9.25 -2.03
C GLU A 197 7.49 8.09 -1.68
N ALA A 198 8.51 8.34 -0.87
CA ALA A 198 9.34 7.29 -0.28
C ALA A 198 8.69 6.66 0.97
N ASP A 199 9.02 5.39 1.21
CA ASP A 199 8.62 4.60 2.38
C ASP A 199 7.11 4.33 2.48
N PHE A 200 6.41 4.33 1.35
CA PHE A 200 5.03 3.85 1.26
C PHE A 200 4.97 2.43 0.71
N LEU A 201 3.99 1.65 1.20
CA LEU A 201 3.60 0.40 0.59
C LEU A 201 2.08 0.36 0.49
N TYR A 202 1.58 0.07 -0.71
CA TYR A 202 0.16 -0.14 -0.97
C TYR A 202 -0.06 -1.60 -1.35
N ALA A 203 -0.77 -2.35 -0.50
CA ALA A 203 -1.19 -3.71 -0.77
C ALA A 203 -2.69 -3.74 -1.06
N TYR A 204 -3.03 -3.74 -2.35
CA TYR A 204 -4.40 -3.82 -2.85
C TYR A 204 -4.85 -5.27 -2.92
N SER A 205 -6.10 -5.52 -2.57
CA SER A 205 -6.69 -6.86 -2.62
C SER A 205 -6.83 -7.44 -4.02
N THR A 206 -6.86 -6.61 -5.06
CA THR A 206 -7.04 -7.01 -6.45
C THR A 206 -6.21 -6.14 -7.41
N ALA A 207 -5.99 -6.62 -8.63
CA ALA A 207 -5.33 -5.88 -9.70
C ALA A 207 -6.14 -4.65 -10.14
N PRO A 208 -5.50 -3.60 -10.70
CA PRO A 208 -6.20 -2.45 -11.26
C PRO A 208 -7.29 -2.88 -12.27
N GLY A 209 -8.49 -2.29 -12.21
CA GLY A 209 -9.61 -2.65 -13.09
C GLY A 209 -10.50 -3.81 -12.59
N TYR A 210 -10.01 -4.64 -11.67
CA TYR A 210 -10.69 -5.88 -11.29
C TYR A 210 -11.55 -5.77 -10.02
N TYR A 211 -12.50 -6.70 -9.93
CA TYR A 211 -13.33 -6.93 -8.76
C TYR A 211 -12.54 -7.58 -7.61
N SER A 212 -13.02 -7.41 -6.37
CA SER A 212 -12.43 -8.06 -5.19
C SER A 212 -13.47 -8.85 -4.40
N TRP A 213 -13.18 -10.12 -4.16
CA TRP A 213 -14.11 -11.11 -3.59
C TRP A 213 -14.16 -11.10 -2.07
N ARG A 214 -15.37 -11.32 -1.57
CA ARG A 214 -15.66 -11.42 -0.14
C ARG A 214 -16.68 -12.52 0.14
N ASN A 215 -16.35 -13.38 1.09
CA ASN A 215 -17.30 -14.33 1.66
C ASN A 215 -18.12 -13.63 2.78
N ALA A 216 -19.43 -13.82 2.77
CA ALA A 216 -20.34 -13.15 3.69
C ALA A 216 -20.15 -13.52 5.18
N VAL A 217 -19.49 -14.66 5.46
CA VAL A 217 -19.27 -15.18 6.81
C VAL A 217 -17.79 -15.13 7.18
N GLN A 218 -16.92 -15.64 6.32
CA GLN A 218 -15.50 -15.81 6.61
C GLN A 218 -14.66 -14.53 6.37
N GLY A 219 -15.21 -13.53 5.67
CA GLY A 219 -14.47 -12.33 5.27
C GLY A 219 -13.89 -12.43 3.85
N SER A 220 -13.04 -11.47 3.48
CA SER A 220 -12.45 -11.37 2.15
C SER A 220 -11.22 -12.26 1.99
N TRP A 221 -11.05 -12.82 0.79
CA TRP A 221 -9.93 -13.72 0.49
C TRP A 221 -8.57 -13.08 0.78
N PHE A 222 -8.43 -11.81 0.41
CA PHE A 222 -7.21 -11.05 0.65
C PHE A 222 -6.94 -10.83 2.13
N ILE A 223 -7.89 -10.29 2.90
CA ILE A 223 -7.66 -9.98 4.32
C ILE A 223 -7.43 -11.26 5.13
N GLN A 224 -8.21 -12.31 4.89
CA GLN A 224 -8.01 -13.58 5.59
C GLN A 224 -6.64 -14.19 5.26
N SER A 225 -6.22 -14.15 3.98
CA SER A 225 -4.89 -14.61 3.58
C SER A 225 -3.77 -13.77 4.18
N LEU A 226 -3.91 -12.44 4.18
CA LEU A 226 -2.97 -11.51 4.79
C LEU A 226 -2.79 -11.81 6.28
N CYS A 227 -3.90 -11.89 7.01
CA CYS A 227 -3.88 -12.21 8.43
C CYS A 227 -3.25 -13.57 8.71
N GLU A 228 -3.59 -14.60 7.93
CA GLU A 228 -2.99 -15.93 8.08
C GLU A 228 -1.47 -15.92 7.83
N MET A 229 -1.01 -15.27 6.76
CA MET A 229 0.41 -15.21 6.42
C MET A 229 1.20 -14.40 7.44
N LEU A 230 0.64 -13.29 7.94
CA LEU A 230 1.24 -12.52 9.04
C LEU A 230 1.36 -13.36 10.31
N LYS A 231 0.30 -14.06 10.75
CA LYS A 231 0.35 -14.92 11.94
C LYS A 231 1.44 -16.00 11.84
N LYS A 232 1.65 -16.57 10.65
CA LYS A 232 2.60 -17.67 10.44
C LYS A 232 4.05 -17.20 10.29
N HIS A 233 4.26 -16.00 9.73
CA HIS A 233 5.54 -15.59 9.18
C HIS A 233 6.08 -14.23 9.65
N ALA A 234 5.29 -13.45 10.40
CA ALA A 234 5.85 -12.29 11.11
C ALA A 234 7.00 -12.75 12.05
N GLY A 235 8.07 -11.96 12.11
CA GLY A 235 9.32 -12.30 12.79
C GLY A 235 10.24 -13.30 12.06
N LYS A 236 9.82 -13.85 10.91
CA LYS A 236 10.63 -14.83 10.14
C LYS A 236 10.95 -14.38 8.73
N LEU A 237 10.04 -13.64 8.10
CA LEU A 237 10.15 -13.20 6.71
C LEU A 237 10.01 -11.70 6.60
N GLU A 238 10.62 -11.17 5.55
CA GLU A 238 10.45 -9.79 5.13
C GLU A 238 9.02 -9.58 4.56
N LEU A 239 8.45 -8.38 4.71
CA LEU A 239 7.08 -8.05 4.35
C LEU A 239 6.72 -8.39 2.90
N MET A 240 7.56 -8.09 1.92
CA MET A 240 7.31 -8.44 0.52
C MET A 240 7.27 -9.96 0.30
N GLN A 241 8.07 -10.73 1.04
CA GLN A 241 8.01 -12.19 0.99
C GLN A 241 6.68 -12.70 1.58
N ILE A 242 6.20 -12.10 2.69
CA ILE A 242 4.89 -12.40 3.26
C ILE A 242 3.79 -12.08 2.25
N LEU A 243 3.81 -10.88 1.65
CA LEU A 243 2.81 -10.45 0.67
C LEU A 243 2.84 -11.28 -0.61
N THR A 244 4.00 -11.79 -1.03
CA THR A 244 4.10 -12.74 -2.14
C THR A 244 3.39 -14.06 -1.81
N ARG A 245 3.45 -14.53 -0.56
CA ARG A 245 2.68 -15.71 -0.13
C ARG A 245 1.19 -15.42 -0.05
N VAL A 246 0.80 -14.20 0.32
CA VAL A 246 -0.60 -13.73 0.23
C VAL A 246 -1.08 -13.80 -1.22
N ASN A 247 -0.30 -13.29 -2.18
CA ASN A 247 -0.65 -13.38 -3.60
C ASN A 247 -0.90 -14.82 -4.05
N ARG A 248 0.03 -15.73 -3.75
CA ARG A 248 -0.13 -17.14 -4.10
C ARG A 248 -1.39 -17.75 -3.48
N LYS A 249 -1.61 -17.54 -2.18
CA LYS A 249 -2.79 -18.07 -1.49
C LYS A 249 -4.09 -17.51 -2.06
N VAL A 250 -4.13 -16.23 -2.41
CA VAL A 250 -5.33 -15.63 -3.00
C VAL A 250 -5.62 -16.18 -4.39
N ALA A 251 -4.58 -16.39 -5.21
CA ALA A 251 -4.70 -16.97 -6.54
C ALA A 251 -5.22 -18.42 -6.54
N GLU A 252 -5.08 -19.14 -5.42
CA GLU A 252 -5.62 -20.49 -5.24
C GLU A 252 -7.16 -20.48 -5.04
N TYR A 253 -7.77 -19.40 -4.57
CA TYR A 253 -9.23 -19.33 -4.40
C TYR A 253 -9.96 -19.26 -5.74
N GLU A 254 -11.20 -19.73 -5.72
CA GLU A 254 -12.12 -19.66 -6.84
C GLU A 254 -13.52 -19.35 -6.32
N SER A 255 -14.26 -18.50 -7.04
CA SER A 255 -15.60 -18.09 -6.64
C SER A 255 -16.62 -19.19 -6.94
N CYS A 256 -17.56 -19.39 -6.01
CA CYS A 256 -18.70 -20.27 -6.21
C CYS A 256 -19.98 -19.43 -6.08
N SER A 257 -20.73 -19.30 -7.17
CA SER A 257 -21.92 -18.46 -7.26
C SER A 257 -23.01 -19.15 -8.07
N THR A 258 -24.27 -18.90 -7.70
CA THR A 258 -25.43 -19.31 -8.49
C THR A 258 -25.62 -18.47 -9.75
N GLN A 259 -25.00 -17.27 -9.81
CA GLN A 259 -24.97 -16.43 -11.01
C GLN A 259 -23.77 -16.84 -11.86
N GLN A 260 -24.03 -17.24 -13.11
CA GLN A 260 -23.01 -17.78 -14.02
C GLN A 260 -21.84 -16.82 -14.24
N ASP A 261 -22.12 -15.52 -14.37
CA ASP A 261 -21.08 -14.49 -14.57
C ASP A 261 -20.14 -14.34 -13.37
N PHE A 262 -20.55 -14.76 -12.18
CA PHE A 262 -19.79 -14.66 -10.93
C PHE A 262 -19.24 -16.00 -10.45
N ASN A 263 -19.47 -17.09 -11.19
CA ASN A 263 -18.97 -18.42 -10.85
C ASN A 263 -17.59 -18.67 -11.48
N ALA A 264 -16.76 -19.49 -10.81
CA ALA A 264 -15.44 -19.91 -11.27
C ALA A 264 -14.49 -18.74 -11.61
N LYS A 265 -14.54 -17.66 -10.82
CA LYS A 265 -13.67 -16.49 -10.99
C LYS A 265 -12.51 -16.51 -10.03
N LYS A 266 -11.41 -15.91 -10.46
CA LYS A 266 -10.14 -15.84 -9.74
C LYS A 266 -9.89 -14.44 -9.19
N GLN A 267 -8.82 -14.29 -8.43
CA GLN A 267 -8.36 -13.01 -7.91
C GLN A 267 -6.84 -13.04 -7.72
N ILE A 268 -6.17 -11.95 -8.05
CA ILE A 268 -4.76 -11.73 -7.72
C ILE A 268 -4.60 -10.35 -7.05
N PRO A 269 -4.03 -10.26 -5.83
CA PRO A 269 -3.72 -8.97 -5.21
C PRO A 269 -2.58 -8.24 -5.91
N CYS A 270 -2.50 -6.93 -5.71
CA CYS A 270 -1.48 -6.06 -6.31
C CYS A 270 -0.68 -5.33 -5.23
N ILE A 271 0.65 -5.44 -5.31
CA ILE A 271 1.58 -4.83 -4.36
C ILE A 271 2.34 -3.72 -5.06
N VAL A 272 2.23 -2.49 -4.57
CA VAL A 272 2.98 -1.34 -5.05
C VAL A 272 3.87 -0.87 -3.90
N SER A 273 5.18 -1.06 -4.04
CA SER A 273 6.16 -0.72 -3.00
C SER A 273 7.03 0.44 -3.44
N MET A 274 7.09 1.46 -2.58
CA MET A 274 8.05 2.55 -2.60
C MET A 274 8.90 2.54 -1.33
N LEU A 275 8.94 1.39 -0.63
CA LEU A 275 9.86 1.14 0.47
C LEU A 275 11.30 1.21 -0.04
N THR A 276 12.19 1.79 0.74
CA THR A 276 13.62 1.92 0.41
C THR A 276 14.50 0.93 1.19
N LYS A 277 13.90 0.17 2.10
CA LYS A 277 14.55 -0.82 2.95
C LYS A 277 13.62 -2.01 3.18
N GLU A 278 14.18 -3.13 3.59
CA GLU A 278 13.46 -4.33 4.01
C GLU A 278 12.67 -4.06 5.29
N PHE A 279 11.42 -4.54 5.33
CA PHE A 279 10.56 -4.39 6.50
C PHE A 279 10.35 -5.75 7.18
N TYR A 280 10.71 -5.82 8.46
CA TYR A 280 10.46 -6.98 9.30
C TYR A 280 9.52 -6.59 10.45
N PHE A 281 8.42 -7.33 10.59
CA PHE A 281 7.66 -7.27 11.84
C PHE A 281 8.45 -7.95 12.96
N PRO A 282 8.30 -7.49 14.22
CA PRO A 282 8.91 -8.11 15.40
C PRO A 282 8.39 -9.52 15.66
#